data_AF-A0A1H4FMG4-F1
#
_entry.id   AF-A0A1H4FMG4-F1
#
_cell.length_a   1.000
_cell.length_b   1.000
_cell.length_c   1.000
_cell.angle_alpha   90.00
_cell.angle_beta   90.00
_cell.angle_gamma   90.00
#
_symmetry.space_group_name_H-M   'P 1'
#
loop_
_entity.id
_entity.type
_entity.pdbx_description
1 polymer ?
#
loop_
_entity_poly.entity_id
_entity_poly.type
_entity_poly.pdbx_seq_one_letter_code
_entity_poly.pdbx_strand_id
1 'polypeptide(L)'
;MTTWPPVPVLLNQVAPHALWVLALLLLLAALGCIVATLRTPRRPLVYCATGLLAASLVVVLIPAQHAPFALRLLIGAAALALAVLGGWPVSQLVLALATRSTTEPSAHGGILVRAMTPEGETTREVLRGGTTIGLLERLAAAGTIMAGFPEGLAVLVAIKGVGRFTELEEAEARERFIIGTLTSIIWACACAAVFRIVAG
;
A
#
# COMPACT_ATOMS: atom_id res chain seq x y z
N MET A 1 49.67 -0.01 -19.91
CA MET A 1 49.17 -1.30 -19.41
C MET A 1 48.06 -1.01 -18.42
N THR A 2 46.79 -1.18 -18.81
CA THR A 2 45.64 -0.98 -17.92
C THR A 2 45.55 -2.17 -16.98
N THR A 3 46.07 -2.02 -15.76
CA THR A 3 45.91 -3.03 -14.71
C THR A 3 44.46 -3.05 -14.27
N TRP A 4 43.72 -4.07 -14.68
CA TRP A 4 42.36 -4.30 -14.22
C TRP A 4 42.34 -4.38 -12.69
N PRO A 5 41.37 -3.71 -12.02
CA PRO A 5 41.24 -3.83 -10.58
C PRO A 5 41.00 -5.30 -10.20
N PRO A 6 41.47 -5.74 -9.02
CA PRO A 6 41.30 -7.10 -8.57
C PRO A 6 39.81 -7.44 -8.42
N VAL A 7 39.42 -8.67 -8.79
CA VAL A 7 38.02 -9.16 -8.82
C VAL A 7 37.18 -8.79 -7.57
N PRO A 8 37.71 -8.85 -6.32
CA PRO A 8 36.96 -8.45 -5.13
C PRO A 8 36.53 -6.97 -5.12
N VAL A 9 37.34 -6.08 -5.73
CA VAL A 9 37.03 -4.65 -5.82
C VAL A 9 35.90 -4.41 -6.83
N LEU A 10 35.96 -5.10 -7.98
CA LEU A 10 34.87 -5.06 -8.98
C LEU A 10 33.55 -5.58 -8.41
N LEU A 11 33.56 -6.70 -7.69
CA LEU A 11 32.37 -7.25 -7.04
C LEU A 11 31.76 -6.28 -6.02
N ASN A 12 32.60 -5.62 -5.21
CA ASN A 12 32.14 -4.65 -4.21
C ASN A 12 31.56 -3.37 -4.85
N GLN A 13 31.98 -3.03 -6.07
CA GLN A 13 31.42 -1.89 -6.82
C GLN A 13 30.12 -2.24 -7.54
N VAL A 14 30.03 -3.41 -8.17
CA VAL A 14 28.87 -3.78 -9.01
C VAL A 14 27.70 -4.33 -8.19
N ALA A 15 27.97 -5.08 -7.11
CA ALA A 15 26.92 -5.73 -6.33
C ALA A 15 25.89 -4.75 -5.73
N PRO A 16 26.26 -3.59 -5.15
CA PRO A 16 25.28 -2.61 -4.66
C PRO A 16 24.36 -2.09 -5.76
N HIS A 17 24.90 -1.77 -6.95
CA HIS A 17 24.10 -1.32 -8.09
C HIS A 17 23.11 -2.40 -8.56
N ALA A 18 23.55 -3.67 -8.62
CA ALA A 18 22.68 -4.78 -8.98
C ALA A 18 21.53 -4.95 -7.97
N LEU A 19 21.79 -4.78 -6.68
CA LEU A 19 20.76 -4.84 -5.63
C LEU A 19 19.75 -3.68 -5.74
N TRP A 20 20.20 -2.46 -6.04
CA TRP A 20 19.30 -1.32 -6.26
C TRP A 20 18.41 -1.53 -7.50
N VAL A 21 18.98 -2.07 -8.58
CA VAL A 21 18.22 -2.44 -9.78
C VAL A 21 17.22 -3.56 -9.48
N LEU A 22 17.63 -4.57 -8.72
CA LEU A 22 16.75 -5.65 -8.28
C LEU A 22 15.57 -5.10 -7.45
N ALA A 23 15.82 -4.22 -6.48
CA ALA A 23 14.77 -3.59 -5.69
C ALA A 23 13.76 -2.83 -6.56
N LEU A 24 14.23 -2.08 -7.56
CA LEU A 24 13.38 -1.39 -8.52
C LEU A 24 12.56 -2.38 -9.36
N LEU A 25 13.17 -3.45 -9.88
CA LEU A 25 12.47 -4.48 -10.66
C LEU A 25 11.38 -5.18 -9.83
N LEU A 26 11.64 -5.46 -8.55
CA LEU A 26 10.67 -6.03 -7.62
C LEU A 26 9.48 -5.08 -7.39
N LEU A 27 9.72 -3.77 -7.22
CA LEU A 27 8.66 -2.78 -7.09
C LEU A 27 7.84 -2.64 -8.38
N LEU A 28 8.48 -2.61 -9.54
CA LEU A 28 7.80 -2.54 -10.83
C LEU A 28 6.96 -3.80 -11.09
N ALA A 29 7.47 -4.98 -10.72
CA ALA A 29 6.71 -6.22 -10.78
C ALA A 29 5.51 -6.21 -9.82
N ALA A 30 5.69 -5.75 -8.58
CA ALA A 30 4.60 -5.59 -7.62
C ALA A 30 3.53 -4.63 -8.14
N LEU A 31 3.95 -3.50 -8.71
CA LEU A 31 3.07 -2.52 -9.33
C LEU A 31 2.33 -3.11 -10.53
N GLY A 32 3.01 -3.88 -11.37
CA GLY A 32 2.40 -4.61 -12.48
C GLY A 32 1.31 -5.59 -12.01
N CYS A 33 1.56 -6.34 -10.94
CA CYS A 33 0.57 -7.22 -10.33
C CYS A 33 -0.65 -6.44 -9.81
N ILE A 34 -0.44 -5.30 -9.15
CA ILE A 34 -1.53 -4.42 -8.69
C ILE A 34 -2.32 -3.86 -9.87
N VAL A 35 -1.67 -3.30 -10.89
CA VAL A 35 -2.32 -2.74 -12.08
C VAL A 35 -3.11 -3.81 -12.84
N ALA A 36 -2.57 -5.02 -12.96
CA ALA A 36 -3.29 -6.16 -13.53
C ALA A 36 -4.52 -6.56 -12.69
N THR A 37 -4.44 -6.42 -11.37
CA THR A 37 -5.57 -6.66 -10.47
C THR A 37 -6.66 -5.60 -10.63
N LEU A 38 -6.30 -4.34 -10.88
CA LEU A 38 -7.26 -3.27 -11.13
C LEU A 38 -8.07 -3.48 -12.42
N ARG A 39 -7.49 -4.13 -13.43
CA ARG A 39 -8.19 -4.49 -14.67
C ARG A 39 -9.01 -5.77 -14.53
N THR A 40 -8.44 -6.76 -13.84
CA THR A 40 -9.06 -8.08 -13.64
C THR A 40 -8.77 -8.56 -12.22
N PRO A 41 -9.75 -8.47 -11.29
CA PRO A 41 -9.52 -8.74 -9.88
C PRO A 41 -9.14 -10.22 -9.67
N ARG A 42 -7.88 -10.46 -9.29
CA ARG A 42 -7.34 -11.79 -9.02
C ARG A 42 -6.59 -11.79 -7.68
N ARG A 43 -7.13 -12.50 -6.69
CA ARG A 43 -6.49 -12.72 -5.37
C ARG A 43 -5.01 -13.13 -5.46
N PRO A 44 -4.57 -14.06 -6.33
CA PRO A 44 -3.15 -14.44 -6.40
C PRO A 44 -2.22 -13.28 -6.74
N LEU A 45 -2.65 -12.32 -7.57
CA LEU A 45 -1.81 -11.18 -7.94
C LEU A 45 -1.55 -10.25 -6.75
N VAL A 46 -2.52 -10.11 -5.85
CA VAL A 46 -2.36 -9.30 -4.62
C VAL A 46 -1.39 -9.96 -3.65
N TYR A 47 -1.46 -11.29 -3.49
CA TYR A 47 -0.46 -12.03 -2.70
C TYR A 47 0.94 -11.88 -3.30
N CYS A 48 1.09 -12.04 -4.62
CA CYS A 48 2.37 -11.83 -5.30
C CYS A 48 2.90 -10.41 -5.11
N ALA A 49 2.06 -9.38 -5.30
CA ALA A 49 2.46 -7.99 -5.10
C ALA A 49 2.94 -7.72 -3.67
N THR A 50 2.23 -8.27 -2.67
CA THR A 50 2.61 -8.14 -1.26
C THR A 50 3.94 -8.83 -0.97
N GLY A 51 4.15 -10.04 -1.49
CA GLY A 51 5.42 -10.76 -1.37
C GLY A 51 6.58 -10.03 -2.06
N LEU A 52 6.35 -9.46 -3.24
CA LEU A 52 7.35 -8.69 -3.98
C LEU A 52 7.72 -7.39 -3.26
N LEU A 53 6.75 -6.69 -2.65
CA LEU A 53 7.01 -5.52 -1.81
C LEU A 53 7.84 -5.90 -0.58
N ALA A 54 7.50 -6.99 0.10
CA ALA A 54 8.26 -7.48 1.25
C ALA A 54 9.70 -7.87 0.85
N ALA A 55 9.87 -8.54 -0.29
CA ALA A 55 11.19 -8.87 -0.82
C ALA A 55 12.00 -7.61 -1.16
N SER A 56 11.36 -6.60 -1.79
CA SER A 56 12.00 -5.32 -2.08
C SER A 56 12.49 -4.62 -0.80
N LEU A 57 11.68 -4.62 0.27
CA LEU A 57 12.03 -4.07 1.57
C LEU A 57 13.28 -4.75 2.16
N VAL A 58 13.40 -6.07 2.03
CA VAL A 58 14.59 -6.80 2.46
C VAL A 58 15.80 -6.45 1.60
N VAL A 59 15.64 -6.40 0.27
CA VAL A 59 16.73 -6.12 -0.66
C VAL A 59 17.33 -4.73 -0.44
N VAL A 60 16.51 -3.70 -0.17
CA VAL A 60 17.02 -2.33 0.05
C VAL A 60 17.83 -2.15 1.34
N LEU A 61 17.77 -3.11 2.28
CA LEU A 61 18.54 -3.08 3.53
C LEU A 61 19.96 -3.64 3.38
N ILE A 62 20.27 -4.32 2.27
CA ILE A 62 21.55 -5.02 2.05
C ILE A 62 22.68 -4.10 1.56
N PRO A 63 22.47 -3.15 0.62
CA PRO A 63 23.55 -2.35 0.07
C PRO A 63 24.20 -1.45 1.13
N ALA A 64 25.53 -1.52 1.26
CA ALA A 64 26.30 -0.63 2.13
C ALA A 64 26.52 0.79 1.54
N GLN A 65 26.18 0.97 0.27
CA GLN A 65 26.40 2.22 -0.47
C GLN A 65 25.08 2.86 -0.85
N HIS A 66 25.03 4.19 -0.79
CA HIS A 66 23.86 4.96 -1.19
C HIS A 66 23.46 4.71 -2.64
N ALA A 67 22.15 4.64 -2.88
CA ALA A 67 21.62 4.50 -4.22
C ALA A 67 21.97 5.73 -5.09
N PRO A 68 22.36 5.52 -6.36
CA PRO A 68 22.48 6.60 -7.34
C PRO A 68 21.20 7.43 -7.44
N PHE A 69 21.33 8.73 -7.68
CA PHE A 69 20.19 9.67 -7.70
C PHE A 69 19.05 9.22 -8.62
N ALA A 70 19.37 8.75 -9.83
CA ALA A 70 18.37 8.26 -10.78
C ALA A 70 17.56 7.07 -10.24
N LEU A 71 18.23 6.10 -9.60
CA LEU A 71 17.55 4.95 -9.00
C LEU A 71 16.72 5.34 -7.79
N ARG A 72 17.19 6.29 -6.96
CA ARG A 72 16.39 6.85 -5.86
C ARG A 72 15.08 7.44 -6.34
N LEU A 73 15.12 8.24 -7.41
CA LEU A 73 13.93 8.87 -7.98
C LEU A 73 12.96 7.82 -8.55
N LEU A 74 13.46 6.84 -9.30
CA LEU A 74 12.65 5.78 -9.88
C LEU A 74 12.01 4.88 -8.81
N ILE A 75 12.78 4.50 -7.78
CA ILE A 75 12.29 3.73 -6.64
C ILE A 75 11.23 4.53 -5.88
N GLY A 76 11.47 5.82 -5.63
CA GLY A 76 10.50 6.69 -4.96
C GLY A 76 9.19 6.83 -5.74
N ALA A 77 9.26 7.04 -7.05
CA ALA A 77 8.09 7.11 -7.91
C ALA A 77 7.31 5.78 -7.94
N ALA A 78 8.01 4.65 -8.09
CA ALA A 78 7.40 3.34 -8.09
C ALA A 78 6.75 2.98 -6.74
N ALA A 79 7.44 3.29 -5.63
CA ALA A 79 6.93 3.08 -4.28
C ALA A 79 5.69 3.93 -3.99
N LEU A 80 5.68 5.21 -4.40
CA LEU A 80 4.53 6.09 -4.24
C LEU A 80 3.33 5.60 -5.08
N ALA A 81 3.57 5.23 -6.35
CA ALA A 81 2.53 4.67 -7.20
C ALA A 81 1.95 3.38 -6.61
N LEU A 82 2.80 2.50 -6.07
CA LEU A 82 2.39 1.26 -5.41
C LEU A 82 1.60 1.53 -4.12
N ALA A 83 2.01 2.51 -3.32
CA ALA A 83 1.30 2.93 -2.11
C ALA A 83 -0.13 3.36 -2.45
N VAL A 84 -0.25 4.24 -3.45
CA VAL A 84 -1.53 4.87 -3.85
C VAL A 84 -2.45 3.88 -4.57
N LEU A 85 -1.94 3.02 -5.45
CA LEU A 85 -2.78 2.11 -6.23
C LEU A 85 -3.06 0.79 -5.49
N GLY A 86 -2.10 0.28 -4.72
CA GLY A 86 -2.16 -1.05 -4.11
C GLY A 86 -3.06 -1.16 -2.89
N GLY A 87 -3.33 -0.06 -2.18
CA GLY A 87 -4.11 -0.14 -0.93
C GLY A 87 -5.53 -0.70 -1.07
N TRP A 88 -6.24 -0.46 -2.18
CA TRP A 88 -7.61 -0.94 -2.38
C TRP A 88 -7.67 -2.46 -2.62
N PRO A 89 -6.92 -3.05 -3.58
CA PRO A 89 -6.90 -4.50 -3.74
C PRO A 89 -6.46 -5.23 -2.46
N VAL A 90 -5.50 -4.67 -1.73
CA VAL A 90 -4.98 -5.25 -0.49
C VAL A 90 -6.01 -5.16 0.64
N SER A 91 -6.69 -4.02 0.82
CA SER A 91 -7.76 -3.89 1.81
C SER A 91 -8.94 -4.82 1.51
N GLN A 92 -9.33 -4.95 0.23
CA GLN A 92 -10.38 -5.88 -0.19
C GLN A 92 -10.00 -7.33 0.09
N LEU A 93 -8.74 -7.71 -0.14
CA LEU A 93 -8.24 -9.04 0.17
C LEU A 93 -8.29 -9.31 1.67
N VAL A 94 -7.77 -8.40 2.51
CA VAL A 94 -7.77 -8.58 3.96
C VAL A 94 -9.19 -8.61 4.52
N LEU A 95 -10.09 -7.74 4.03
CA LEU A 95 -11.51 -7.79 4.37
C LEU A 95 -12.14 -9.14 3.98
N ALA A 96 -11.85 -9.66 2.79
CA ALA A 96 -12.35 -10.97 2.35
C ALA A 96 -11.82 -12.13 3.21
N LEU A 97 -10.63 -11.98 3.80
CA LEU A 97 -10.04 -12.97 4.72
C LEU A 97 -10.58 -12.84 6.15
N ALA A 98 -10.82 -11.61 6.61
CA ALA A 98 -11.30 -11.31 7.95
C ALA A 98 -12.80 -11.59 8.10
N THR A 99 -13.58 -11.26 7.07
CA THR A 99 -15.04 -11.42 7.09
C THR A 99 -15.42 -12.74 6.42
N ARG A 100 -15.42 -13.83 7.20
CA ARG A 100 -16.10 -15.07 6.79
C ARG A 100 -17.62 -14.81 6.87
N SER A 101 -18.28 -14.66 5.72
CA SER A 101 -19.72 -14.92 5.50
C SER A 101 -20.81 -14.02 6.11
N THR A 102 -20.74 -12.68 6.06
CA THR A 102 -21.95 -11.86 6.36
C THR A 102 -22.22 -10.67 5.45
N THR A 103 -21.19 -10.08 4.82
CA THR A 103 -21.16 -8.84 3.99
C THR A 103 -20.98 -8.99 2.46
N GLU A 104 -22.01 -8.91 1.60
CA GLU A 104 -21.87 -8.67 0.16
C GLU A 104 -21.32 -7.25 -0.08
N PRO A 105 -20.18 -7.10 -0.79
CA PRO A 105 -19.67 -5.78 -1.17
C PRO A 105 -20.67 -5.06 -2.11
N SER A 106 -21.00 -3.80 -1.83
CA SER A 106 -21.84 -3.01 -2.74
C SER A 106 -21.11 -2.71 -4.06
N ALA A 107 -21.88 -2.64 -5.16
CA ALA A 107 -21.41 -2.21 -6.48
C ALA A 107 -20.73 -0.82 -6.50
N HIS A 108 -21.02 0.06 -5.53
CA HIS A 108 -20.43 1.40 -5.45
C HIS A 108 -19.30 1.52 -4.41
N GLY A 109 -18.80 0.40 -3.87
CA GLY A 109 -17.72 0.39 -2.88
C GLY A 109 -18.15 0.83 -1.47
N GLY A 110 -19.46 0.95 -1.22
CA GLY A 110 -20.03 1.11 0.11
C GLY A 110 -20.22 -0.23 0.83
N ILE A 111 -20.62 -0.15 2.10
CA ILE A 111 -20.99 -1.30 2.92
C ILE A 111 -22.51 -1.43 2.88
N LEU A 112 -23.01 -2.59 2.48
CA LEU A 112 -24.43 -2.92 2.61
C LEU A 112 -24.69 -3.28 4.07
N VAL A 113 -25.53 -2.51 4.75
CA VAL A 113 -26.02 -2.82 6.09
C VAL A 113 -27.48 -3.20 5.99
N ARG A 114 -27.82 -4.30 6.64
CA ARG A 114 -29.16 -4.88 6.64
C ARG A 114 -29.87 -4.43 7.91
N ALA A 115 -30.91 -3.63 7.77
CA ALA A 115 -31.69 -3.09 8.87
C ALA A 115 -33.11 -3.68 8.83
N MET A 116 -33.55 -4.23 9.95
CA MET A 116 -34.95 -4.64 10.15
C MET A 116 -35.79 -3.40 10.46
N THR A 117 -36.70 -3.03 9.57
CA THR A 117 -37.71 -2.00 9.82
C THR A 117 -39.08 -2.64 10.04
N PRO A 118 -40.07 -1.90 10.60
CA PRO A 118 -41.43 -2.41 10.77
C PRO A 118 -42.10 -2.86 9.47
N GLU A 119 -41.62 -2.39 8.30
CA GLU A 119 -42.12 -2.76 6.98
C GLU A 119 -41.36 -3.92 6.30
N GLY A 120 -40.29 -4.45 6.93
CA GLY A 120 -39.50 -5.58 6.41
C GLY A 120 -37.99 -5.40 6.52
N GLU A 121 -37.24 -6.31 5.87
CA GLU A 121 -35.77 -6.25 5.82
C GLU A 121 -35.33 -5.25 4.74
N THR A 122 -34.67 -4.15 5.14
CA THR A 122 -34.17 -3.12 4.21
C THR A 122 -32.64 -3.16 4.16
N THR A 123 -32.06 -3.01 2.97
CA THR A 123 -30.60 -2.93 2.80
C THR A 123 -30.22 -1.49 2.47
N ARG A 124 -29.46 -0.84 3.36
CA ARG A 124 -28.95 0.52 3.18
C ARG A 124 -27.45 0.48 2.92
N GLU A 125 -27.02 1.17 1.86
CA GLU A 125 -25.61 1.37 1.61
C GLU A 125 -25.07 2.57 2.39
N VAL A 126 -24.01 2.34 3.15
CA VAL A 126 -23.27 3.37 3.92
C VAL A 126 -21.83 3.50 3.41
N LEU A 127 -21.17 4.63 3.71
CA LEU A 127 -19.75 4.91 3.40
C LEU A 127 -19.43 5.02 1.90
N ARG A 128 -20.26 5.72 1.14
CA ARG A 128 -20.01 6.03 -0.29
C ARG A 128 -18.76 6.91 -0.44
N GLY A 129 -17.98 6.70 -1.52
CA GLY A 129 -16.79 7.50 -1.82
C GLY A 129 -15.48 7.06 -1.17
N GLY A 130 -15.43 5.87 -0.56
CA GLY A 130 -14.21 5.33 0.07
C GLY A 130 -13.00 5.26 -0.87
N THR A 131 -13.19 5.08 -2.17
CA THR A 131 -12.10 4.97 -3.15
C THR A 131 -11.33 6.28 -3.33
N THR A 132 -12.02 7.41 -3.52
CA THR A 132 -11.39 8.73 -3.72
C THR A 132 -10.75 9.22 -2.43
N ILE A 133 -11.44 9.07 -1.30
CA ILE A 133 -10.89 9.39 0.02
C ILE A 133 -9.63 8.56 0.28
N GLY A 134 -9.70 7.25 0.02
CA GLY A 134 -8.57 6.35 0.20
C GLY A 134 -7.39 6.71 -0.70
N LEU A 135 -7.61 7.22 -1.92
CA LEU A 135 -6.53 7.69 -2.80
C LEU A 135 -5.78 8.87 -2.17
N LEU A 136 -6.51 9.89 -1.70
CA LEU A 136 -5.95 11.07 -1.05
C LEU A 136 -5.20 10.71 0.22
N GLU A 137 -5.78 9.83 1.04
CA GLU A 137 -5.16 9.37 2.28
C GLU A 137 -3.86 8.61 2.02
N ARG A 138 -3.81 7.71 1.03
CA ARG A 138 -2.58 6.98 0.72
C ARG A 138 -1.50 7.90 0.17
N LEU A 139 -1.87 8.90 -0.63
CA LEU A 139 -0.94 9.92 -1.11
C LEU A 139 -0.39 10.76 0.05
N ALA A 140 -1.24 11.17 1.00
CA ALA A 140 -0.82 11.89 2.19
C ALA A 140 0.03 11.02 3.14
N ALA A 141 -0.38 9.77 3.40
CA ALA A 141 0.33 8.83 4.27
C ALA A 141 1.73 8.52 3.72
N ALA A 142 1.83 8.15 2.44
CA ALA A 142 3.13 7.90 1.83
C ALA A 142 3.94 9.20 1.71
N GLY A 143 3.31 10.30 1.27
CA GLY A 143 3.96 11.59 1.06
C GLY A 143 4.58 12.17 2.33
N THR A 144 3.87 12.13 3.46
CA THR A 144 4.37 12.62 4.76
C THR A 144 5.60 11.83 5.23
N ILE A 145 5.55 10.50 5.13
CA ILE A 145 6.70 9.63 5.46
C ILE A 145 7.87 9.92 4.52
N MET A 146 7.63 9.96 3.21
CA MET A 146 8.66 10.21 2.19
C MET A 146 9.29 11.60 2.33
N ALA A 147 8.51 12.61 2.74
CA ALA A 147 8.98 13.97 3.03
C ALA A 147 9.76 14.09 4.36
N GLY A 148 9.83 13.03 5.16
CA GLY A 148 10.53 13.03 6.45
C GLY A 148 9.72 13.62 7.60
N PHE A 149 8.39 13.73 7.46
CA PHE A 149 7.47 14.22 8.49
C PHE A 149 6.44 13.14 8.86
N PRO A 150 6.84 12.02 9.49
CA PRO A 150 5.95 10.90 9.81
C PRO A 150 4.80 11.28 10.75
N GLU A 151 4.92 12.37 11.52
CA GLU A 151 3.89 12.91 12.39
C GLU A 151 2.62 13.29 11.61
N GLY A 152 2.75 13.60 10.31
CA GLY A 152 1.62 13.84 9.42
C GLY A 152 0.64 12.65 9.35
N LEU A 153 1.12 11.42 9.61
CA LEU A 153 0.26 10.25 9.68
C LEU A 153 -0.71 10.30 10.87
N ALA A 154 -0.27 10.81 12.02
CA ALA A 154 -1.13 10.99 13.19
C ALA A 154 -2.23 12.02 12.92
N VAL A 155 -1.89 13.12 12.23
CA VAL A 155 -2.85 14.14 11.79
C VAL A 155 -3.87 13.53 10.83
N LEU A 156 -3.42 12.74 9.86
CA LEU A 156 -4.29 12.08 8.88
C LEU A 156 -5.29 11.12 9.56
N VAL A 157 -4.80 10.29 10.49
CA VAL A 157 -5.65 9.37 11.26
C VAL A 157 -6.67 10.14 12.11
N ALA A 158 -6.26 11.25 12.74
CA ALA A 158 -7.15 12.09 13.52
C ALA A 158 -8.28 12.70 12.67
N ILE A 159 -7.95 13.28 11.51
CA ILE A 159 -8.94 13.87 10.58
C ILE A 159 -9.94 12.80 10.14
N LYS A 160 -9.45 11.62 9.75
CA LYS A 160 -10.30 10.50 9.30
C LYS A 160 -11.21 9.99 10.42
N GLY A 161 -10.72 9.93 11.65
CA GLY A 161 -11.48 9.50 12.83
C GLY A 161 -12.65 10.44 13.16
N VAL A 162 -12.43 11.76 13.08
CA VAL A 162 -13.47 12.77 13.36
C VAL A 162 -14.56 12.76 12.28
N GLY A 163 -14.18 12.71 11.00
CA GLY A 163 -15.10 12.91 9.88
C GLY A 163 -16.16 11.81 9.68
N ARG A 164 -15.98 10.62 10.28
CA ARG A 164 -16.89 9.47 10.08
C ARG A 164 -17.53 8.92 11.36
N PHE A 165 -17.41 9.63 12.49
CA PHE A 165 -17.94 9.16 13.77
C PHE A 165 -19.44 8.84 13.73
N THR A 166 -20.25 9.66 13.07
CA THR A 166 -21.72 9.48 12.94
C THR A 166 -22.13 8.41 11.92
N GLU A 167 -21.21 7.95 11.06
CA GLU A 167 -21.48 6.91 10.05
C GLU A 167 -21.11 5.49 10.55
N LEU A 168 -20.54 5.38 11.76
CA LEU A 168 -20.01 4.14 12.34
C LEU A 168 -20.84 3.65 13.54
N GLU A 169 -22.13 3.97 13.57
CA GLU A 169 -23.07 3.51 14.61
C GLU A 169 -23.21 1.98 14.59
N GLU A 170 -23.26 1.42 13.39
CA GLU A 170 -23.38 -0.02 13.15
C GLU A 170 -22.04 -0.73 13.36
N ALA A 171 -22.05 -1.77 14.21
CA ALA A 171 -20.83 -2.51 14.57
C ALA A 171 -20.11 -3.10 13.35
N GLU A 172 -20.87 -3.63 12.40
CA GLU A 172 -20.33 -4.27 11.20
C GLU A 172 -19.66 -3.26 10.25
N ALA A 173 -20.24 -2.05 10.12
CA ALA A 173 -19.66 -0.97 9.32
C ALA A 173 -18.36 -0.46 9.96
N ARG A 174 -18.34 -0.36 11.30
CA ARG A 174 -17.19 0.07 12.08
C ARG A 174 -16.01 -0.90 11.98
N GLU A 175 -16.24 -2.20 12.12
CA GLU A 175 -15.17 -3.20 12.02
C GLU A 175 -14.52 -3.20 10.63
N ARG A 176 -15.33 -3.21 9.56
CA ARG A 176 -14.82 -3.15 8.19
C ARG A 176 -14.06 -1.84 7.92
N PHE A 177 -14.56 -0.72 8.42
CA PHE A 177 -13.89 0.56 8.27
C PHE A 177 -12.50 0.56 8.94
N ILE A 178 -12.40 0.03 10.17
CA ILE A 178 -11.13 -0.08 10.91
C ILE A 178 -10.16 -1.00 10.17
N ILE A 179 -10.60 -2.22 9.79
CA ILE A 179 -9.76 -3.20 9.10
C ILE A 179 -9.26 -2.63 7.76
N GLY A 180 -10.16 -2.04 6.96
CA GLY A 180 -9.81 -1.45 5.67
C GLY A 180 -8.82 -0.30 5.80
N THR A 181 -9.04 0.59 6.77
CA THR A 181 -8.17 1.74 7.03
C THR A 181 -6.78 1.31 7.49
N LEU A 182 -6.69 0.45 8.50
CA LEU A 182 -5.42 -0.02 9.03
C LEU A 182 -4.62 -0.75 7.95
N THR A 183 -5.27 -1.62 7.18
CA THR A 183 -4.63 -2.34 6.08
C THR A 183 -4.05 -1.38 5.03
N SER A 184 -4.84 -0.39 4.62
CA SER A 184 -4.43 0.61 3.61
C SER A 184 -3.26 1.48 4.10
N ILE A 185 -3.30 1.90 5.37
CA ILE A 185 -2.22 2.68 5.99
C ILE A 185 -0.94 1.85 6.10
N ILE A 186 -1.02 0.61 6.61
CA ILE A 186 0.13 -0.30 6.72
C ILE A 186 0.77 -0.51 5.35
N TRP A 187 -0.03 -0.71 4.31
CA TRP A 187 0.46 -0.83 2.94
C TRP A 187 1.21 0.42 2.46
N ALA A 188 0.64 1.60 2.66
CA ALA A 188 1.27 2.87 2.30
C ALA A 188 2.58 3.10 3.08
N CYS A 189 2.59 2.80 4.39
CA CYS A 189 3.78 2.87 5.23
C CYS A 189 4.88 1.93 4.74
N ALA A 190 4.54 0.68 4.40
CA ALA A 190 5.51 -0.29 3.89
C ALA A 190 6.14 0.19 2.58
N CYS A 191 5.35 0.74 1.65
CA CYS A 191 5.86 1.32 0.42
C CYS A 191 6.77 2.52 0.69
N ALA A 192 6.35 3.45 1.56
CA ALA A 192 7.14 4.63 1.89
C ALA A 192 8.44 4.29 2.65
N ALA A 193 8.43 3.23 3.46
CA ALA A 193 9.61 2.73 4.16
C ALA A 193 10.71 2.29 3.18
N VAL A 194 10.35 1.61 2.08
CA VAL A 194 11.31 1.25 1.02
C VAL A 194 12.04 2.50 0.51
N PHE A 195 11.30 3.56 0.21
CA PHE A 195 11.92 4.81 -0.23
C PHE A 195 12.78 5.47 0.86
N ARG A 196 12.32 5.52 2.12
CA ARG A 196 13.09 6.15 3.20
C ARG A 196 14.42 5.45 3.45
N ILE A 197 14.46 4.12 3.38
CA ILE A 197 15.72 3.35 3.46
C ILE A 197 16.65 3.71 2.28
N VAL A 198 16.10 3.84 1.07
CA VAL A 198 16.84 4.17 -0.15
C VAL A 198 17.34 5.63 -0.16
N ALA A 199 16.59 6.54 0.47
CA ALA A 199 16.86 7.97 0.44
C ALA A 199 17.94 8.42 1.43
N GLY A 200 18.16 7.66 2.52
CA GLY A 200 18.92 8.12 3.69
C GLY A 200 18.03 8.86 4.69
#